data_AF-A0A2R6C033-F1
#
_entry.id   AF-A0A2R6C033-F1
#
_cell.length_a   1.000
_cell.length_b   1.000
_cell.length_c   1.000
_cell.angle_alpha   90.00
_cell.angle_beta   90.00
_cell.angle_gamma   90.00
#
_symmetry.space_group_name_H-M   'P 1'
#
loop_
_entity.id
_entity.type
_entity.pdbx_description
1 polymer ?
#
loop_
_entity_poly.entity_id
_entity_poly.type
_entity_poly.pdbx_seq_one_letter_code
_entity_poly.pdbx_strand_id
1 'polypeptide(L)'
;MFFVNALMQELKVTLSKLLKYTNENKLFQVSQNGSELNLVFVPNFPEAEAHSRGEPVRIIMKGKVKEDKVVFEKIYVDEGTSYYEKDMEEAVHAYSAWLEFIEENY
;
A
#
# COMPACT_ATOMS: atom_id res chain seq x y z
N MET A 1 13.82 12.22 -30.79
CA MET A 1 13.12 12.84 -29.64
C MET A 1 12.71 11.68 -28.73
N PHE A 2 13.53 11.38 -27.72
CA PHE A 2 13.23 10.30 -26.78
C PHE A 2 12.27 10.87 -25.74
N PHE A 3 10.99 10.48 -25.80
CA PHE A 3 10.11 10.62 -24.66
C PHE A 3 10.58 9.58 -23.64
N VAL A 4 11.43 10.00 -22.71
CA VAL A 4 11.50 9.34 -21.42
C VAL A 4 10.15 9.63 -20.79
N ASN A 5 9.17 8.76 -21.06
CA ASN A 5 8.06 8.58 -20.14
C ASN A 5 8.75 8.12 -18.85
N ALA A 6 9.03 9.08 -17.97
CA ALA A 6 9.12 8.77 -16.56
C ALA A 6 7.75 8.18 -16.23
N LEU A 7 7.64 6.86 -16.36
CA LEU A 7 6.56 6.09 -15.78
C LEU A 7 6.62 6.50 -14.32
N MET A 8 5.76 7.43 -13.89
CA MET A 8 5.39 7.50 -12.48
C MET A 8 5.02 6.06 -12.15
N GLN A 9 5.86 5.38 -11.36
CA GLN A 9 5.63 4.00 -11.01
C GLN A 9 4.30 3.99 -10.26
N GLU A 10 3.23 3.59 -10.93
CA GLU A 10 1.93 3.47 -10.30
C GLU A 10 2.01 2.32 -9.29
N LEU A 11 1.56 2.57 -8.06
CA LEU A 11 1.40 1.51 -7.09
C LEU A 11 0.23 0.62 -7.51
N LYS A 12 0.54 -0.45 -8.23
CA LYS A 12 -0.45 -1.39 -8.75
C LYS A 12 -0.05 -2.83 -8.52
N VAL A 13 -1.05 -3.66 -8.33
CA VAL A 13 -0.89 -5.11 -8.10
C VAL A 13 -2.14 -5.84 -8.58
N THR A 14 -1.99 -7.05 -9.11
CA THR A 14 -3.14 -7.88 -9.43
C THR A 14 -3.93 -8.24 -8.15
N LEU A 15 -5.24 -8.01 -8.19
CA LEU A 15 -6.13 -8.13 -7.03
C LEU A 15 -6.09 -9.53 -6.41
N SER A 16 -6.14 -10.57 -7.24
CA SER A 16 -6.12 -11.96 -6.75
C SER A 16 -4.83 -12.29 -5.98
N LYS A 17 -3.69 -11.78 -6.45
CA LYS A 17 -2.37 -11.95 -5.81
C LYS A 17 -2.30 -11.20 -4.48
N LEU A 18 -2.77 -9.95 -4.47
CA LEU A 18 -2.87 -9.15 -3.26
C LEU A 18 -3.74 -9.85 -2.20
N LEU A 19 -4.94 -10.32 -2.57
CA LEU A 19 -5.84 -11.02 -1.66
C LEU A 19 -5.25 -12.33 -1.14
N LYS A 20 -4.52 -13.06 -1.98
CA LYS A 20 -3.83 -14.29 -1.56
C LYS A 20 -2.75 -13.97 -0.52
N TYR A 21 -1.89 -13.00 -0.81
CA TYR A 21 -0.85 -12.54 0.12
C TYR A 21 -1.43 -12.05 1.46
N THR A 22 -2.49 -11.23 1.43
CA THR A 22 -3.07 -10.68 2.66
C THR A 22 -3.85 -11.71 3.47
N ASN A 23 -4.49 -12.70 2.83
CA ASN A 23 -5.15 -13.80 3.55
C ASN A 23 -4.16 -14.67 4.33
N GLU A 24 -2.92 -14.82 3.85
CA GLU A 24 -1.88 -15.55 4.55
C GLU A 24 -1.25 -14.74 5.71
N ASN A 25 -1.43 -13.41 5.71
CA ASN A 25 -0.80 -12.50 6.67
C ASN A 25 -1.85 -11.74 7.50
N LYS A 26 -2.06 -12.15 8.76
CA LYS A 26 -3.05 -11.54 9.69
C LYS A 26 -2.81 -10.06 10.03
N LEU A 27 -1.65 -9.51 9.67
CA LEU A 27 -1.31 -8.09 9.86
C LEU A 27 -1.96 -7.17 8.81
N PHE A 28 -2.58 -7.74 7.78
CA PHE A 28 -3.23 -7.01 6.71
C PHE A 28 -4.75 -7.19 6.79
N GLN A 29 -5.46 -6.11 6.52
CA GLN A 29 -6.91 -6.08 6.40
C GLN A 29 -7.26 -5.47 5.05
N VAL A 30 -8.00 -6.21 4.24
CA VAL A 30 -8.51 -5.73 2.95
C VAL A 30 -10.01 -5.55 3.06
N SER A 31 -10.50 -4.36 2.69
CA SER A 31 -11.91 -4.05 2.57
C SER A 31 -12.17 -3.54 1.16
N GLN A 32 -13.08 -4.20 0.44
CA GLN A 32 -13.50 -3.80 -0.90
C GLN A 32 -14.95 -3.32 -0.85
N ASN A 33 -15.22 -2.15 -1.42
CA ASN A 33 -16.56 -1.60 -1.59
C ASN A 33 -16.76 -1.20 -3.05
N GLY A 34 -17.40 -2.08 -3.83
CA GLY A 34 -17.53 -1.90 -5.27
C GLY A 34 -16.17 -1.87 -5.97
N SER A 35 -15.86 -0.75 -6.61
CA SER A 35 -14.56 -0.52 -7.28
C SER A 35 -13.49 0.01 -6.34
N GLU A 36 -13.80 0.36 -5.10
CA GLU A 36 -12.83 0.89 -4.14
C GLU A 36 -12.23 -0.24 -3.30
N LEU A 37 -10.91 -0.22 -3.10
CA LEU A 37 -10.19 -1.13 -2.23
C LEU A 37 -9.39 -0.36 -1.20
N ASN A 38 -9.61 -0.70 0.06
CA ASN A 38 -8.84 -0.21 1.18
C ASN A 38 -8.00 -1.36 1.74
N LEU A 39 -6.70 -1.16 1.77
CA LEU A 39 -5.73 -2.06 2.37
C LEU A 39 -5.17 -1.37 3.61
N VAL A 40 -5.32 -2.00 4.77
CA VAL A 40 -4.82 -1.50 6.05
C VAL A 40 -3.83 -2.51 6.61
N PHE A 41 -2.64 -2.07 7.01
CA PHE A 41 -1.67 -2.95 7.66
C PHE A 41 -0.78 -2.22 8.65
N VAL A 42 -0.27 -2.97 9.63
CA VAL A 42 0.74 -2.48 10.56
C VAL A 42 2.11 -2.90 10.04
N PRO A 43 2.92 -1.98 9.48
CA PRO A 43 4.29 -2.29 9.14
C PRO A 43 5.06 -2.75 10.38
N ASN A 44 5.73 -3.89 10.27
CA ASN A 44 6.60 -4.42 11.32
C ASN A 44 8.03 -3.85 11.18
N PHE A 45 8.15 -2.52 10.99
CA PHE A 45 9.44 -1.84 10.87
C PHE A 45 9.86 -1.32 12.25
N PRO A 46 11.10 -1.61 12.71
CA PRO A 46 11.63 -1.09 13.97
C PRO A 46 11.61 0.44 14.09
N GLU A 47 11.67 1.16 12.96
CA GLU A 47 11.63 2.63 12.92
C GLU A 47 10.26 3.20 13.29
N ALA A 48 9.17 2.45 13.10
CA ALA A 48 7.83 2.87 13.49
C ALA A 48 7.63 2.83 15.02
N GLU A 49 8.33 1.93 15.72
CA GLU A 49 8.33 1.88 17.19
C GLU A 49 9.09 3.05 17.82
N ALA A 50 10.09 3.61 17.13
CA ALA A 50 10.90 4.71 17.65
C ALA A 50 10.16 6.06 17.68
N HIS A 51 9.19 6.27 16.79
CA HIS A 51 8.40 7.50 16.70
C HIS A 51 7.00 7.39 17.32
N SER A 52 6.52 6.17 17.52
CA SER A 52 5.25 5.95 18.18
C SER A 52 5.39 5.94 19.70
N ARG A 53 4.58 6.76 20.38
CA ARG A 53 4.44 6.74 21.85
C ARG A 53 3.65 5.53 22.36
N GLY A 54 3.85 4.34 21.78
CA GLY A 54 3.27 3.07 22.20
C GLY A 54 2.05 2.57 21.41
N GLU A 55 1.67 3.21 20.30
CA GLU A 55 0.60 2.73 19.40
C GLU A 55 1.13 2.24 18.04
N PRO A 56 0.73 1.07 17.54
CA PRO A 56 1.25 0.55 16.29
C PRO A 56 0.88 1.49 15.12
N VAL A 57 1.88 1.96 14.36
CA VAL A 57 1.67 2.74 13.13
C VAL A 57 0.87 1.90 12.15
N ARG A 58 -0.19 2.46 11.57
CA ARG A 58 -1.04 1.81 10.57
C ARG A 58 -0.92 2.53 9.25
N ILE A 59 -0.69 1.77 8.19
CA ILE A 59 -0.68 2.25 6.82
C ILE A 59 -2.02 1.89 6.18
N ILE A 60 -2.66 2.88 5.57
CA ILE A 60 -3.95 2.75 4.90
C ILE A 60 -3.75 3.14 3.44
N MET A 61 -3.68 2.14 2.55
CA MET A 61 -3.60 2.34 1.11
C MET A 61 -5.00 2.27 0.52
N LYS A 62 -5.42 3.35 -0.14
CA LYS A 62 -6.70 3.43 -0.85
C LYS A 62 -6.45 3.38 -2.35
N GLY A 63 -7.13 2.45 -3.00
CA GLY A 63 -7.02 2.25 -4.44
C GLY A 63 -8.34 1.93 -5.09
N LYS A 64 -8.31 1.86 -6.42
CA LYS A 64 -9.43 1.42 -7.23
C LYS A 64 -9.08 0.15 -7.98
N VAL A 65 -10.03 -0.78 -8.00
CA VAL A 65 -9.99 -1.96 -8.84
C VAL A 65 -10.37 -1.55 -10.27
N LYS A 66 -9.44 -1.76 -11.20
CA LYS A 66 -9.66 -1.63 -12.65
C LYS A 66 -9.33 -2.97 -13.28
N GLU A 67 -10.33 -3.58 -13.90
CA GLU A 67 -10.23 -4.92 -14.50
C GLU A 67 -9.83 -5.98 -13.45
N ASP A 68 -8.57 -6.40 -13.45
CA ASP A 68 -8.00 -7.37 -12.50
C ASP A 68 -6.97 -6.74 -11.55
N LYS A 69 -6.71 -5.44 -11.67
CA LYS A 69 -5.65 -4.75 -10.93
C LYS A 69 -6.19 -3.74 -9.95
N VAL A 70 -5.53 -3.63 -8.81
CA VAL A 70 -5.72 -2.52 -7.88
C VAL A 70 -4.70 -1.46 -8.21
N VAL A 71 -5.14 -0.22 -8.37
CA VAL A 71 -4.25 0.95 -8.46
C VAL A 71 -4.45 1.80 -7.21
N PHE A 72 -3.41 1.90 -6.38
CA PHE A 72 -3.43 2.71 -5.18
C PHE A 72 -3.20 4.18 -5.54
N GLU A 73 -4.18 5.02 -5.20
CA GLU A 73 -4.19 6.45 -5.53
C GLU A 73 -3.79 7.30 -4.32
N LYS A 74 -4.01 6.79 -3.10
CA LYS A 74 -3.74 7.54 -1.86
C LYS A 74 -3.23 6.63 -0.76
N ILE A 75 -2.30 7.13 0.03
CA ILE A 75 -1.74 6.41 1.16
C ILE A 75 -1.79 7.30 2.38
N TYR A 76 -2.35 6.78 3.46
CA TYR A 76 -2.42 7.46 4.74
C TYR A 76 -1.60 6.71 5.77
N VAL A 77 -0.97 7.49 6.64
CA VAL A 77 -0.25 6.99 7.82
C VAL A 77 -1.03 7.44 9.04
N ASP A 78 -1.39 6.47 9.88
CA ASP A 78 -2.01 6.68 11.18
C ASP A 78 -1.01 6.24 12.26
N GLU A 79 -0.42 7.22 12.95
CA GLU A 79 0.54 7.01 14.03
C GLU A 79 -0.13 7.03 15.42
N GLY A 80 -1.47 6.97 15.47
CA GLY A 80 -2.27 7.12 16.70
C GLY A 80 -2.43 8.60 17.12
N THR A 81 -1.33 9.37 17.12
CA THR A 81 -1.37 10.81 17.42
C THR A 81 -1.58 11.70 16.20
N SER A 82 -1.26 11.18 15.01
CA SER A 82 -1.25 11.92 13.75
C SER A 82 -1.87 11.06 12.66
N TYR A 83 -2.71 11.66 11.84
CA TYR A 83 -3.26 11.06 10.62
C TYR A 83 -2.95 11.97 9.45
N TYR A 84 -2.14 11.53 8.51
CA TYR A 84 -1.74 12.34 7.36
C TYR A 84 -1.65 11.52 6.08
N GLU A 85 -1.87 12.20 4.95
CA GLU A 85 -1.66 11.64 3.62
C GLU A 85 -0.15 11.68 3.32
N LYS A 86 0.42 10.55 2.94
CA LYS A 86 1.82 10.45 2.53
C LYS A 86 1.94 10.98 1.10
N ASP A 87 3.04 11.68 0.82
CA ASP A 87 3.37 12.07 -0.55
C ASP A 87 3.47 10.82 -1.43
N MET A 88 2.89 10.89 -2.64
CA MET A 88 2.82 9.73 -3.51
C MET A 88 4.19 9.38 -4.11
N GLU A 89 5.11 10.32 -4.32
CA GLU A 89 6.47 9.99 -4.76
C GLU A 89 7.20 9.20 -3.68
N GLU A 90 7.12 9.65 -2.43
CA GLU A 90 7.68 8.92 -1.28
C GLU A 90 7.02 7.55 -1.10
N ALA A 91 5.70 7.47 -1.29
CA ALA A 91 4.99 6.21 -1.12
C ALA A 91 5.29 5.21 -2.24
N VAL A 92 5.50 5.69 -3.47
CA VAL A 92 6.00 4.87 -4.58
C VAL A 92 7.34 4.24 -4.22
N HIS A 93 8.28 5.05 -3.74
CA HIS A 93 9.59 4.53 -3.30
C HIS A 93 9.49 3.52 -2.16
N ALA A 94 8.54 3.69 -1.24
CA ALA A 94 8.39 2.82 -0.08
C ALA A 94 7.69 1.49 -0.39
N TYR A 95 6.71 1.47 -1.30
CA TYR A 95 5.81 0.32 -1.47
C TYR A 95 5.93 -0.37 -2.83
N SER A 96 6.58 0.22 -3.83
CA SER A 96 6.66 -0.38 -5.17
C SER A 96 7.34 -1.75 -5.15
N ALA A 97 8.49 -1.88 -4.47
CA ALA A 97 9.22 -3.14 -4.35
C ALA A 97 8.40 -4.23 -3.63
N TRP A 98 7.58 -3.85 -2.65
CA TRP A 98 6.71 -4.78 -1.94
C TRP A 98 5.55 -5.26 -2.82
N LEU A 99 4.92 -4.36 -3.58
CA LEU A 99 3.88 -4.75 -4.53
C LEU A 99 4.43 -5.60 -5.68
N GLU A 100 5.64 -5.29 -6.17
CA GLU A 100 6.34 -6.08 -7.18
C GLU A 100 6.64 -7.50 -6.66
N PHE A 101 7.09 -7.62 -5.41
CA PHE A 101 7.27 -8.93 -4.77
C PHE A 101 5.97 -9.75 -4.75
N ILE A 102 4.83 -9.15 -4.41
CA ILE A 102 3.54 -9.84 -4.44
C ILE A 102 3.19 -10.25 -5.87
N GLU A 103 3.42 -9.38 -6.84
CA GLU A 103 3.16 -9.64 -8.25
C GLU A 103 3.98 -10.82 -8.79
N GLU A 104 5.23 -10.98 -8.35
CA GLU A 104 6.10 -12.07 -8.83
C GLU A 104 5.87 -13.41 -8.10
N ASN A 105 5.44 -13.38 -6.83
CA ASN A 105 5.46 -14.57 -5.97
C ASN A 105 4.08 -15.20 -5.69
N TYR A 106 2.98 -14.51 -6.00
CA TYR A 106 1.62 -14.95 -5.64
C TYR A 106 0.72 -15.20 -6.84
#